data_AF-A0A843UTV6-F1
#
_entry.id   AF-A0A843UTV6-F1
#
_cell.length_a   1.000
_cell.length_b   1.000
_cell.length_c   1.000
_cell.angle_alpha   90.00
_cell.angle_beta   90.00
_cell.angle_gamma   90.00
#
_symmetry.space_group_name_H-M   'P 1'
#
loop_
_entity.id
_entity.type
_entity.pdbx_description
1 polymer ?
#
loop_
_entity_poly.entity_id
_entity_poly.type
_entity_poly.pdbx_seq_one_letter_code
_entity_poly.pdbx_strand_id
1 'polypeptide(L)'
;MVRDLFNMDFCLSWPTSHFLHRFSFYRSYYLTTEDLINVVSFEWDQNGKKIHASELAWQQYMQFNPLAAWFKGRRLSIRNDLVNLFKD
;
A
#
# COMPACT_ATOMS: atom_id res chain seq x y z
N MET A 1 -17.70 -4.52 10.97
CA MET A 1 -17.56 -3.40 10.01
C MET A 1 -16.41 -3.63 9.04
N VAL A 2 -15.13 -3.50 9.42
CA VAL A 2 -14.00 -3.68 8.47
C VAL A 2 -13.91 -5.11 7.89
N ARG A 3 -14.12 -6.15 8.71
CA ARG A 3 -14.16 -7.55 8.24
C ARG A 3 -15.30 -7.80 7.25
N ASP A 4 -16.46 -7.22 7.53
CA ASP A 4 -17.67 -7.46 6.74
C ASP A 4 -17.62 -6.69 5.41
N LEU A 5 -17.09 -5.45 5.42
CA LEU A 5 -16.77 -4.67 4.22
C LEU A 5 -15.75 -5.40 3.35
N PHE A 6 -14.67 -5.90 3.95
CA PHE A 6 -13.65 -6.66 3.22
C PHE A 6 -14.22 -7.97 2.65
N ASN A 7 -15.03 -8.71 3.41
CA ASN A 7 -15.65 -9.93 2.89
C ASN A 7 -16.67 -9.64 1.77
N MET A 8 -17.37 -8.49 1.84
CA MET A 8 -18.35 -8.04 0.85
C MET A 8 -17.67 -7.55 -0.44
N ASP A 9 -16.60 -6.74 -0.33
CA ASP A 9 -15.87 -6.20 -1.48
C ASP A 9 -15.11 -7.28 -2.27
N PHE A 10 -14.70 -8.35 -1.59
CA PHE A 10 -13.92 -9.42 -2.21
C PHE A 10 -14.72 -10.74 -2.42
N CYS A 11 -15.97 -10.83 -1.95
CA CYS A 11 -16.82 -12.03 -2.03
C CYS A 11 -16.13 -13.32 -1.52
N LEU A 12 -15.44 -13.24 -0.38
CA LEU A 12 -14.57 -14.33 0.11
C LEU A 12 -15.17 -15.08 1.30
N SER A 13 -15.25 -16.42 1.23
CA SER A 13 -15.61 -17.34 2.32
C SER A 13 -14.39 -18.00 2.98
N TRP A 14 -13.28 -17.28 3.13
CA TRP A 14 -12.00 -17.88 3.53
C TRP A 14 -11.93 -18.19 5.04
N PRO A 15 -11.12 -19.17 5.46
CA PRO A 15 -10.80 -19.35 6.87
C PRO A 15 -10.20 -18.07 7.48
N THR A 16 -10.56 -17.75 8.72
CA THR A 16 -10.19 -16.51 9.42
C THR A 16 -8.69 -16.18 9.37
N SER A 17 -7.83 -17.20 9.37
CA SER A 17 -6.37 -17.04 9.28
C SER A 17 -5.90 -16.40 7.98
N HIS A 18 -6.46 -16.81 6.84
CA HIS A 18 -6.12 -16.23 5.54
C HIS A 18 -6.62 -14.81 5.39
N PHE A 19 -7.83 -14.53 5.93
CA PHE A 19 -8.35 -13.17 6.03
C PHE A 19 -7.38 -12.28 6.81
N LEU A 20 -6.96 -12.69 8.02
CA LEU A 20 -6.07 -11.88 8.85
C LEU A 20 -4.70 -11.66 8.19
N HIS A 21 -4.15 -12.68 7.53
CA HIS A 21 -2.88 -12.55 6.81
C HIS A 21 -3.00 -11.57 5.63
N ARG A 22 -4.05 -11.70 4.82
CA ARG A 22 -4.30 -10.82 3.66
C ARG A 22 -4.59 -9.39 4.11
N PHE A 23 -5.40 -9.23 5.15
CA PHE A 23 -5.73 -7.94 5.76
C PHE A 23 -4.48 -7.25 6.33
N SER A 24 -3.64 -7.98 7.07
CA SER A 24 -2.37 -7.47 7.59
C SER A 24 -1.45 -7.03 6.46
N PHE A 25 -1.31 -7.83 5.40
CA PHE A 25 -0.55 -7.46 4.21
C PHE A 25 -1.07 -6.15 3.58
N TYR A 26 -2.38 -6.04 3.38
CA TYR A 26 -2.98 -4.84 2.80
C TYR A 26 -2.88 -3.61 3.71
N ARG A 27 -2.99 -3.79 5.03
CA ARG A 27 -2.77 -2.71 5.98
C ARG A 27 -1.32 -2.22 5.93
N SER A 28 -0.35 -3.12 5.94
CA SER A 28 1.07 -2.77 5.80
C SER A 28 1.39 -2.11 4.47
N TYR A 29 0.76 -2.58 3.38
CA TYR A 29 0.85 -1.94 2.07
C TYR A 29 0.36 -0.50 2.13
N TYR A 30 -0.86 -0.28 2.65
CA TYR A 30 -1.44 1.05 2.79
C TYR A 30 -0.54 1.98 3.59
N LEU A 31 -0.16 1.58 4.80
CA LEU A 31 0.70 2.37 5.69
C LEU A 31 2.02 2.74 5.00
N THR A 32 2.67 1.79 4.35
CA THR A 32 3.93 2.05 3.64
C THR A 32 3.74 3.04 2.50
N THR A 33 2.63 2.93 1.75
CA THR A 33 2.36 3.89 0.67
C THR A 33 2.01 5.28 1.16
N GLU A 34 1.33 5.40 2.31
CA GLU A 34 1.06 6.70 2.95
C GLU A 34 2.36 7.33 3.47
N ASP A 35 3.20 6.54 4.15
CA ASP A 35 4.50 7.00 4.63
C ASP A 35 5.37 7.52 3.49
N LEU A 36 5.42 6.79 2.37
CA LEU A 36 6.16 7.21 1.18
C LEU A 36 5.62 8.54 0.63
N ILE A 37 4.31 8.71 0.52
CA ILE A 37 3.70 9.94 -0.04
C ILE A 37 3.87 11.14 0.91
N ASN A 38 4.04 10.90 2.21
CA ASN A 38 4.35 11.96 3.18
C ASN A 38 5.81 12.43 3.13
N VAL A 39 6.70 11.73 2.42
CA VAL A 39 8.06 12.19 2.18
C VAL A 39 8.08 13.19 1.03
N VAL A 40 8.58 14.40 1.26
CA VAL A 40 8.62 15.51 0.27
C VAL A 40 9.27 15.14 -1.07
N SER A 41 10.21 14.19 -1.07
CA SER A 41 10.91 13.75 -2.29
C SER A 41 10.17 12.67 -3.10
N PHE A 42 8.97 12.29 -2.67
CA PHE A 42 8.14 11.26 -3.29
C PHE A 42 6.79 11.85 -3.68
N GLU A 43 6.31 11.46 -4.85
CA GLU A 43 5.03 11.94 -5.40
C GLU A 43 4.21 10.76 -5.93
N TRP A 44 2.89 10.83 -5.80
CA TRP A 44 1.99 9.85 -6.36
C TRP A 44 1.56 10.25 -7.78
N ASP A 45 1.97 9.45 -8.77
CA ASP A 45 1.53 9.55 -10.15
C ASP A 45 0.15 8.88 -10.30
N GLN A 46 -0.90 9.69 -10.40
CA GLN A 46 -2.28 9.23 -10.55
C GLN A 46 -2.51 8.42 -11.84
N ASN A 47 -1.84 8.79 -12.94
CA ASN A 47 -2.02 8.14 -14.25
C ASN A 47 -1.30 6.79 -14.29
N GLY A 48 -0.04 6.77 -13.85
CA GLY A 48 0.76 5.56 -13.73
C GLY A 48 0.30 4.65 -12.59
N LYS A 49 -0.44 5.18 -11.61
CA LYS A 49 -0.74 4.57 -10.32
C LYS A 49 0.54 4.07 -9.65
N LYS A 50 1.55 4.91 -9.51
CA LYS A 50 2.87 4.54 -8.96
C LYS A 50 3.48 5.70 -8.19
N ILE A 51 4.52 5.40 -7.42
CA ILE A 51 5.27 6.42 -6.69
C ILE A 51 6.48 6.86 -7.52
N HIS A 52 6.60 8.16 -7.75
CA HIS A 52 7.70 8.78 -8.47
C HIS A 52 8.64 9.48 -7.48
N ALA A 53 9.94 9.23 -7.62
CA ALA A 53 10.99 9.87 -6.83
C ALA A 53 12.32 9.67 -7.57
N SER A 54 13.32 10.47 -7.24
CA SER A 54 14.68 10.28 -7.78
C SER A 54 15.33 8.99 -7.25
N GLU A 55 16.34 8.49 -7.98
CA GLU A 55 17.11 7.33 -7.53
C GLU A 55 17.72 7.53 -6.14
N LEU A 56 18.25 8.73 -5.89
CA LEU A 56 18.83 9.10 -4.60
C LEU A 56 17.79 9.07 -3.47
N ALA A 57 16.59 9.60 -3.72
CA ALA A 57 15.50 9.59 -2.74
C ALA A 57 15.08 8.15 -2.37
N TRP A 58 14.96 7.27 -3.37
CA TRP A 58 14.73 5.84 -3.13
C TRP A 58 15.85 5.22 -2.30
N GLN A 59 17.12 5.46 -2.64
CA GLN A 59 18.26 4.91 -1.91
C GLN A 59 18.29 5.35 -0.45
N GLN A 60 18.07 6.64 -0.19
CA GLN A 60 18.03 7.20 1.16
C GLN A 60 16.88 6.60 1.98
N TYR A 61 15.68 6.48 1.40
CA TYR A 61 14.54 5.89 2.11
C TYR A 61 14.75 4.38 2.39
N MET A 62 15.27 3.64 1.41
CA MET A 62 15.50 2.19 1.53
C MET A 62 16.59 1.82 2.54
N GLN A 63 17.48 2.75 2.92
CA GLN A 63 18.44 2.51 4.01
C GLN A 63 17.75 2.21 5.34
N PHE A 64 16.62 2.88 5.61
CA PHE A 64 15.85 2.71 6.84
C PHE A 64 14.65 1.78 6.65
N ASN A 65 14.14 1.66 5.42
CA ASN A 65 13.02 0.79 5.08
C ASN A 65 13.30 -0.04 3.81
N PRO A 66 14.11 -1.12 3.91
CA PRO A 66 14.51 -1.93 2.75
C PRO A 66 13.33 -2.56 2.00
N LEU A 67 12.23 -2.86 2.69
CA LEU A 67 11.02 -3.44 2.09
C LEU A 67 10.33 -2.47 1.12
N ALA A 68 10.59 -1.16 1.25
CA ALA A 68 10.08 -0.15 0.33
C ALA A 68 10.56 -0.37 -1.12
N ALA A 69 11.67 -1.09 -1.32
CA ALA A 69 12.16 -1.49 -2.64
C ALA A 69 11.10 -2.21 -3.47
N TRP A 70 10.16 -2.93 -2.82
CA TRP A 70 9.06 -3.59 -3.51
C TRP A 70 8.16 -2.60 -4.25
N PHE A 71 7.99 -1.38 -3.75
CA PHE A 71 7.09 -0.37 -4.34
C PHE A 71 7.74 0.41 -5.48
N LYS A 72 9.07 0.45 -5.55
CA LYS A 72 9.82 1.20 -6.56
C LYS A 72 9.48 0.72 -7.97
N GLY A 73 9.01 1.63 -8.81
CA GLY A 73 8.66 1.36 -10.21
C GLY A 73 7.42 0.48 -10.43
N ARG A 74 6.76 0.00 -9.37
CA ARG A 74 5.55 -0.82 -9.50
C ARG A 74 4.30 0.00 -9.70
N ARG A 75 3.38 -0.52 -10.50
CA ARG A 75 2.00 -0.05 -10.56
C ARG A 75 1.24 -0.59 -9.34
N LEU A 76 0.79 0.33 -8.50
CA LEU A 76 0.08 0.14 -7.24
C LEU A 76 -1.43 0.27 -7.46
N SER A 77 -2.00 -0.64 -8.27
CA SER A 77 -3.38 -0.54 -8.75
C SER A 77 -4.44 -0.53 -7.64
N ILE A 78 -4.18 -1.24 -6.54
CA ILE A 78 -5.08 -1.39 -5.40
C ILE A 78 -4.98 -0.25 -4.38
N ARG A 79 -4.01 0.68 -4.53
CA ARG A 79 -3.76 1.70 -3.50
C ARG A 79 -5.02 2.51 -3.20
N ASN A 80 -5.74 2.96 -4.22
CA ASN A 80 -6.93 3.80 -4.02
C ASN A 80 -8.04 3.06 -3.26
N ASP A 81 -8.24 1.77 -3.54
CA ASP A 81 -9.21 0.94 -2.83
C ASP A 81 -8.80 0.78 -1.37
N LEU A 82 -7.50 0.58 -1.12
CA LEU A 82 -6.96 0.50 0.24
C LEU A 82 -7.05 1.83 1.01
N VAL A 83 -6.85 2.96 0.33
CA VAL A 83 -7.09 4.29 0.91
C VAL A 83 -8.55 4.39 1.33
N ASN A 84 -9.50 4.08 0.45
CA ASN A 84 -10.93 4.12 0.82
C ASN A 84 -11.29 3.17 1.95
N LEU A 85 -10.63 2.00 2.02
CA LEU A 85 -10.88 0.98 3.04
C LEU A 85 -10.29 1.34 4.42
N PHE A 86 -9.17 2.05 4.47
CA PHE A 86 -8.41 2.29 5.70
C PHE A 86 -8.36 3.74 6.16
N LYS A 87 -8.88 4.67 5.35
CA LYS A 87 -9.05 6.07 5.70
C LYS A 87 -10.25 6.21 6.63
N ASP A 88 -10.05 5.75 7.87
CA ASP A 88 -10.86 6.02 9.05
C ASP A 88 -10.08 6.95 9.99
#